data_AF-A0A6L8M226-F1
#
_entry.id   AF-A0A6L8M226-F1
#
_cell.length_a   1.000
_cell.length_b   1.000
_cell.length_c   1.000
_cell.angle_alpha   90.00
_cell.angle_beta   90.00
_cell.angle_gamma   90.00
#
_symmetry.space_group_name_H-M   'P 1'
#
loop_
_entity.id
_entity.type
_entity.pdbx_description
1 polymer ?
#
loop_
_entity_poly.entity_id
_entity_poly.type
_entity_poly.pdbx_seq_one_letter_code
_entity_poly.pdbx_strand_id
1 'polypeptide(L)'
;MQWILDNLTLVMVVIGCTLLSGVAVGWWVKQKMTLGHQLLKQQMESARELSNEQISQLQKALEQANQELDQLDAERDKAAYELKQVHGQHMASLEKLRYLETLKQERQHYATQLDISREQKAQLEAQLREQDARHQEENKANQDKLQLLERAEVRLKQQFEQLAHQLFDAKTAKVDQQNKQSLDAILSPLKLQLEGFKKQVNDSFNLEAKERHTLVHELKNLQRLNEQMAREAVNLTQALKGDNKQQGNWGEVVLARVLAESGLREGHEYQTQVSLQDESGKRFQPDVIVYLPNNKQVVVDSKMALVAYERYFNAQSDEMRDKALSEHLLSVRTHIKGLSQKDYHKLKGIETLDYVLMFVPVEPAFQLAIQADPSLVKDALEQNIILVSPTTLLVALRTIDNLWRNERQNQNAQVIADKASKLYDKLRLFVDDMQNLGGALDKANQSYQGAMNKLASGRGNMIRQAESFKQLGVEVKRPIAPSVTTLASYDGLQENNSGVENDSIDERQQAEDKVN
;
A
#
# COMPACT_ATOMS: atom_id res chain seq x y z
N MET A 1 116.39 143.93 11.86
CA MET A 1 116.19 142.46 11.76
C MET A 1 114.69 142.12 11.68
N GLN A 2 113.79 142.66 10.85
CA GLN A 2 113.71 143.02 9.41
C GLN A 2 113.42 141.91 8.37
N TRP A 3 113.11 140.66 8.77
CA TRP A 3 112.64 139.63 7.81
C TRP A 3 111.25 139.03 8.12
N ILE A 4 110.77 139.11 9.37
CA ILE A 4 109.47 138.55 9.80
C ILE A 4 108.30 139.54 9.66
N LEU A 5 108.56 140.86 9.58
CA LEU A 5 107.50 141.88 9.48
C LEU A 5 107.02 142.16 8.04
N ASP A 6 107.82 141.89 7.01
CA ASP A 6 107.45 142.18 5.62
C ASP A 6 106.67 141.06 4.90
N ASN A 7 106.63 139.84 5.45
CA ASN A 7 106.00 138.67 4.79
C ASN A 7 104.71 138.16 5.46
N LEU A 8 104.16 138.89 6.43
CA LEU A 8 102.97 138.49 7.19
C LEU A 8 101.69 138.55 6.34
N THR A 9 101.65 139.44 5.35
CA THR A 9 100.53 139.55 4.40
C THR A 9 100.47 138.36 3.43
N LEU A 10 101.62 137.84 3.00
CA LEU A 10 101.69 136.74 2.02
C LEU A 10 101.33 135.39 2.67
N VAL A 11 101.71 135.17 3.93
CA VAL A 11 101.31 133.98 4.69
C VAL A 11 99.80 133.97 4.99
N MET A 12 99.20 135.12 5.32
CA MET A 12 97.76 135.23 5.58
C MET A 12 96.91 134.99 4.32
N VAL A 13 97.39 135.40 3.13
CA VAL A 13 96.68 135.13 1.87
C VAL A 13 96.76 133.65 1.47
N VAL A 14 97.90 132.99 1.67
CA VAL A 14 98.03 131.53 1.38
C VAL A 14 97.19 130.69 2.34
N ILE A 15 97.13 131.06 3.63
CA ILE A 15 96.25 130.41 4.61
C ILE A 15 94.77 130.67 4.28
N GLY A 16 94.42 131.88 3.82
CA GLY A 16 93.07 132.22 3.38
C GLY A 16 92.61 131.43 2.13
N CYS A 17 93.48 131.31 1.12
CA CYS A 17 93.17 130.56 -0.10
C CYS A 17 93.11 129.03 0.11
N THR A 18 93.94 128.48 1.01
CA THR A 18 93.91 127.05 1.36
C THR A 18 92.69 126.69 2.22
N LEU A 19 92.27 127.57 3.12
CA LEU A 19 91.01 127.42 3.86
C LEU A 19 89.78 127.52 2.95
N LEU A 20 89.76 128.49 2.02
CA LEU A 20 88.65 128.63 1.06
C LEU A 20 88.56 127.47 0.08
N SER A 21 89.69 126.94 -0.42
CA SER A 21 89.68 125.75 -1.28
C SER A 21 89.25 124.50 -0.50
N GLY A 22 89.68 124.36 0.77
CA GLY A 22 89.25 123.28 1.66
C GLY A 22 87.74 123.31 1.96
N VAL A 23 87.16 124.51 2.17
CA VAL A 23 85.72 124.70 2.38
C VAL A 23 84.94 124.42 1.09
N ALA A 24 85.43 124.86 -0.08
CA ALA A 24 84.78 124.60 -1.37
C ALA A 24 84.81 123.10 -1.74
N VAL A 25 85.94 122.42 -1.52
CA VAL A 25 86.07 120.97 -1.74
C VAL A 25 85.23 120.21 -0.72
N GLY A 26 85.23 120.62 0.56
CA GLY A 26 84.37 120.03 1.59
C GLY A 26 82.89 120.21 1.30
N TRP A 27 82.47 121.37 0.80
CA TRP A 27 81.10 121.64 0.36
C TRP A 27 80.74 120.82 -0.87
N TRP A 28 81.64 120.70 -1.86
CA TRP A 28 81.42 119.88 -3.05
C TRP A 28 81.35 118.38 -2.74
N VAL A 29 82.23 117.86 -1.87
CA VAL A 29 82.20 116.47 -1.40
C VAL A 29 80.95 116.21 -0.57
N LYS A 30 80.57 117.11 0.34
CA LYS A 30 79.33 117.02 1.11
C LYS A 30 78.12 117.03 0.19
N GLN A 31 78.09 117.90 -0.81
CA GLN A 31 77.00 118.00 -1.78
C GLN A 31 76.91 116.73 -2.65
N LYS A 32 78.05 116.19 -3.10
CA LYS A 32 78.10 114.93 -3.83
C LYS A 32 77.70 113.74 -2.96
N MET A 33 78.09 113.73 -1.68
CA MET A 33 77.66 112.71 -0.71
C MET A 33 76.18 112.82 -0.41
N THR A 34 75.63 114.03 -0.19
CA THR A 34 74.20 114.21 0.06
C THR A 34 73.36 113.86 -1.16
N LEU A 35 73.82 114.21 -2.36
CA LEU A 35 73.19 113.81 -3.63
C LEU A 35 73.27 112.29 -3.81
N GLY A 36 74.44 111.68 -3.56
CA GLY A 36 74.60 110.23 -3.60
C GLY A 36 73.74 109.50 -2.58
N HIS A 37 73.59 110.05 -1.37
CA HIS A 37 72.73 109.50 -0.32
C HIS A 37 71.25 109.68 -0.62
N GLN A 38 70.86 110.80 -1.22
CA GLN A 38 69.49 111.03 -1.73
C GLN A 38 69.17 110.05 -2.86
N LEU A 39 70.09 109.85 -3.81
CA LEU A 39 69.90 108.93 -4.92
C LEU A 39 69.86 107.47 -4.45
N LEU A 40 70.70 107.09 -3.49
CA LEU A 40 70.67 105.75 -2.88
C LEU A 40 69.38 105.52 -2.08
N LYS A 41 68.91 106.53 -1.33
CA LYS A 41 67.63 106.48 -0.62
C LYS A 41 66.46 106.34 -1.60
N GLN A 42 66.46 107.11 -2.68
CA GLN A 42 65.45 107.04 -3.72
C GLN A 42 65.47 105.67 -4.43
N GLN A 43 66.65 105.11 -4.69
CA GLN A 43 66.77 103.74 -5.21
C GLN A 43 66.24 102.71 -4.20
N MET A 44 66.57 102.83 -2.91
CA MET A 44 66.06 101.94 -1.87
C MET A 44 64.54 102.05 -1.69
N GLU A 45 63.99 103.26 -1.74
CA GLU A 45 62.53 103.50 -1.68
C GLU A 45 61.84 102.92 -2.90
N SER A 46 62.35 103.18 -4.11
CA SER A 46 61.80 102.60 -5.34
C SER A 46 61.89 101.06 -5.36
N ALA A 47 62.97 100.47 -4.85
CA ALA A 47 63.12 99.03 -4.74
C ALA A 47 62.18 98.43 -3.68
N ARG A 48 61.94 99.15 -2.58
CA ARG A 48 60.94 98.77 -1.56
C ARG A 48 59.53 98.85 -2.10
N GLU A 49 59.20 99.91 -2.83
CA GLU A 49 57.90 100.08 -3.47
C GLU A 49 57.65 98.96 -4.48
N LEU A 50 58.62 98.69 -5.36
CA LEU A 50 58.53 97.61 -6.34
C LEU A 50 58.42 96.23 -5.69
N SER A 51 59.18 95.98 -4.61
CA SER A 51 59.06 94.73 -3.84
C SER A 51 57.72 94.60 -3.13
N ASN A 52 57.19 95.69 -2.56
CA ASN A 52 55.88 95.68 -1.92
C ASN A 52 54.76 95.49 -2.94
N GLU A 53 54.90 96.05 -4.14
CA GLU A 53 53.99 95.87 -5.24
C GLU A 53 54.01 94.42 -5.74
N GLN A 54 55.19 93.80 -5.89
CA GLN A 54 55.35 92.38 -6.21
C GLN A 54 54.75 91.46 -5.12
N ILE A 55 54.99 91.76 -3.85
CA ILE A 55 54.40 90.99 -2.73
C ILE A 55 52.88 91.11 -2.74
N SER A 56 52.34 92.31 -2.98
CA SER A 56 50.90 92.55 -3.09
C SER A 56 50.28 91.80 -4.29
N GLN A 57 50.96 91.80 -5.43
CA GLN A 57 50.55 91.03 -6.61
C GLN A 57 50.57 89.52 -6.34
N LEU A 58 51.61 89.01 -5.69
CA LEU A 58 51.71 87.59 -5.32
C LEU A 58 50.66 87.18 -4.29
N GLN A 59 50.39 88.02 -3.29
CA GLN A 59 49.33 87.78 -2.30
C GLN A 59 47.96 87.73 -2.98
N LYS A 60 47.67 88.66 -3.89
CA LYS A 60 46.44 88.64 -4.68
C LYS A 60 46.33 87.39 -5.55
N ALA A 61 47.41 86.99 -6.22
CA ALA A 61 47.43 85.78 -7.03
C ALA A 61 47.23 84.51 -6.19
N LEU A 62 47.84 84.45 -4.99
CA LEU A 62 47.67 83.32 -4.06
C LEU A 62 46.25 83.26 -3.49
N GLU A 63 45.66 84.41 -3.20
CA GLU A 63 44.27 84.49 -2.72
C GLU A 63 43.27 84.10 -3.82
N GLN A 64 43.52 84.50 -5.07
CA GLN A 64 42.76 84.03 -6.23
C GLN A 64 42.90 82.52 -6.44
N ALA A 65 44.12 81.97 -6.38
CA ALA A 65 44.35 80.54 -6.54
C ALA A 65 43.69 79.71 -5.41
N ASN A 66 43.71 80.20 -4.16
CA ASN A 66 43.01 79.56 -3.06
C ASN A 66 41.49 79.60 -3.25
N GLN A 67 40.94 80.71 -3.73
CA GLN A 67 39.51 80.81 -4.05
C GLN A 67 39.11 79.86 -5.18
N GLU A 68 39.96 79.68 -6.20
CA GLU A 68 39.74 78.69 -7.27
C GLU A 68 39.80 77.25 -6.73
N LEU A 69 40.75 76.94 -5.85
CA LEU A 69 40.84 75.63 -5.19
C LEU A 69 39.60 75.32 -4.34
N ASP A 70 39.13 76.27 -3.54
CA ASP A 70 37.93 76.12 -2.72
C ASP A 70 36.68 75.89 -3.58
N GLN A 71 36.59 76.58 -4.73
CA GLN A 71 35.52 76.37 -5.70
C GLN A 71 35.58 74.96 -6.31
N LEU A 72 36.77 74.50 -6.74
CA LEU A 72 36.96 73.17 -7.31
C LEU A 72 36.68 72.06 -6.28
N ASP A 73 37.08 72.22 -5.03
CA ASP A 73 36.75 71.27 -3.96
C ASP A 73 35.24 71.21 -3.71
N ALA A 74 34.55 72.35 -3.70
CA ALA A 74 33.09 72.40 -3.58
C ALA A 74 32.38 71.73 -4.77
N GLU A 75 32.88 71.91 -5.99
CA GLU A 75 32.37 71.23 -7.19
C GLU A 75 32.63 69.72 -7.16
N ARG A 76 33.83 69.30 -6.74
CA ARG A 76 34.17 67.88 -6.56
C ARG A 76 33.26 67.22 -5.53
N ASP A 77 33.02 67.87 -4.41
CA ASP A 77 32.18 67.33 -3.33
C ASP A 77 30.71 67.23 -3.77
N LYS A 78 30.21 68.22 -4.54
CA LYS A 78 28.89 68.12 -5.20
C LYS A 78 28.82 66.94 -6.17
N ALA A 79 29.81 66.80 -7.05
CA ALA A 79 29.85 65.70 -8.02
C ALA A 79 29.94 64.33 -7.33
N ALA A 80 30.73 64.21 -6.26
CA ALA A 80 30.83 62.99 -5.47
C ALA A 80 29.51 62.66 -4.76
N TYR A 81 28.79 63.67 -4.26
CA TYR A 81 27.48 63.50 -3.66
C TYR A 81 26.44 63.03 -4.70
N GLU A 82 26.38 63.65 -5.87
CA GLU A 82 25.50 63.26 -6.97
C GLU A 82 25.78 61.84 -7.45
N LEU A 83 27.06 61.48 -7.61
CA LEU A 83 27.48 60.13 -8.00
C LEU A 83 27.00 59.08 -6.97
N LYS A 84 27.14 59.38 -5.68
CA LYS A 84 26.68 58.50 -4.60
C LYS A 84 25.17 58.34 -4.60
N GLN A 85 24.43 59.42 -4.85
CA GLN A 85 22.97 59.40 -4.93
C GLN A 85 22.49 58.56 -6.13
N VAL A 86 23.08 58.76 -7.31
CA VAL A 86 22.77 57.98 -8.52
C VAL A 86 23.13 56.51 -8.33
N HIS A 87 24.28 56.21 -7.74
CA HIS A 87 24.68 54.84 -7.45
C HIS A 87 23.71 54.15 -6.48
N GLY A 88 23.25 54.87 -5.44
CA GLY A 88 22.21 54.36 -4.53
C GLY A 88 20.89 54.05 -5.24
N GLN A 89 20.44 54.94 -6.13
CA GLN A 89 19.25 54.72 -6.95
C GLN A 89 19.41 53.53 -7.90
N HIS A 90 20.58 53.37 -8.52
CA HIS A 90 20.88 52.26 -9.42
C HIS A 90 20.96 50.91 -8.69
N MET A 91 21.53 50.88 -7.48
CA MET A 91 21.55 49.66 -6.66
C MET A 91 20.13 49.26 -6.24
N ALA A 92 19.28 50.23 -5.85
CA ALA A 92 17.89 49.97 -5.53
C ALA A 92 17.06 49.49 -6.75
N SER A 93 17.35 49.99 -7.95
CA SER A 93 16.69 49.53 -9.18
C SER A 93 17.16 48.12 -9.59
N LEU A 94 18.45 47.81 -9.44
CA LEU A 94 19.00 46.46 -9.63
C LEU A 94 18.39 45.44 -8.68
N GLU A 95 18.22 45.81 -7.41
CA GLU A 95 17.61 44.93 -6.42
C GLU A 95 16.13 44.65 -6.74
N LYS A 96 15.38 45.68 -7.16
CA LYS A 96 14.01 45.52 -7.67
C LYS A 96 13.94 44.63 -8.92
N LEU A 97 14.89 44.76 -9.85
CA LEU A 97 14.97 43.91 -11.04
C LEU A 97 15.18 42.44 -10.68
N ARG A 98 16.12 42.16 -9.76
CA ARG A 98 16.34 40.79 -9.25
C ARG A 98 15.10 40.21 -8.60
N TYR A 99 14.41 41.01 -7.78
CA TYR A 99 13.16 40.59 -7.14
C TYR A 99 12.04 40.31 -8.16
N LEU A 100 11.93 41.11 -9.22
CA LEU A 100 10.97 40.85 -10.30
C LEU A 100 11.30 39.57 -11.09
N GLU A 101 12.58 39.27 -11.25
CA GLU A 101 13.03 38.05 -11.92
C GLU A 101 12.72 36.80 -11.09
N THR A 102 12.95 36.83 -9.78
CA THR A 102 12.54 35.74 -8.88
C THR A 102 11.03 35.55 -8.88
N LEU A 103 10.26 36.64 -8.84
CA LEU A 103 8.79 36.57 -8.90
C LEU A 103 8.29 35.96 -10.22
N LYS A 104 8.97 36.27 -11.33
CA LYS A 104 8.66 35.71 -12.66
C LYS A 104 8.93 34.21 -12.69
N GLN A 105 10.03 33.75 -12.09
CA GLN A 105 10.37 32.33 -11.98
C GLN A 105 9.35 31.58 -11.11
N GLU A 106 9.00 32.12 -9.95
CA GLU A 106 7.95 31.52 -9.08
C GLU A 106 6.61 31.43 -9.81
N ARG A 107 6.20 32.49 -10.53
CA ARG A 107 4.97 32.47 -11.32
C ARG A 107 5.00 31.40 -12.42
N GLN A 108 6.14 31.21 -13.09
CA GLN A 108 6.30 30.14 -14.08
C GLN A 108 6.24 28.76 -13.43
N HIS A 109 6.84 28.60 -12.26
CA HIS A 109 6.79 27.36 -11.50
C HIS A 109 5.35 27.02 -11.10
N TYR A 110 4.61 27.97 -10.53
CA TYR A 110 3.20 27.78 -10.17
C TYR A 110 2.31 27.53 -11.38
N ALA A 111 2.55 28.19 -12.52
CA ALA A 111 1.81 27.91 -13.76
C ALA A 111 2.02 26.46 -14.22
N THR A 112 3.27 25.98 -14.16
CA THR A 112 3.60 24.59 -14.52
C THR A 112 2.95 23.59 -13.58
N GLN A 113 2.97 23.84 -12.26
CA GLN A 113 2.28 22.98 -11.29
C GLN A 113 0.77 22.97 -11.51
N LEU A 114 0.16 24.11 -11.85
CA LEU A 114 -1.27 24.21 -12.13
C LEU A 114 -1.66 23.37 -13.35
N ASP A 115 -0.85 23.41 -14.41
CA ASP A 115 -1.10 22.62 -15.62
C ASP A 115 -0.96 21.12 -15.36
N ILE A 116 0.07 20.69 -14.60
CA ILE A 116 0.21 19.29 -14.17
C ILE A 116 -0.99 18.84 -13.34
N SER A 117 -1.43 19.66 -12.39
CA SER A 117 -2.58 19.34 -11.55
C SER A 117 -3.89 19.25 -12.36
N ARG A 118 -4.08 20.12 -13.35
CA ARG A 118 -5.21 20.06 -14.28
C ARG A 118 -5.20 18.80 -15.13
N GLU A 119 -4.03 18.38 -15.60
CA GLU A 119 -3.89 17.16 -16.39
C GLU A 119 -4.15 15.90 -15.55
N GLN A 120 -3.63 15.85 -14.33
CA GLN A 120 -3.95 14.78 -13.38
C GLN A 120 -5.44 14.71 -13.07
N LYS A 121 -6.08 15.87 -12.85
CA LYS A 121 -7.53 15.94 -12.64
C LYS A 121 -8.30 15.41 -13.86
N ALA A 122 -7.91 15.82 -15.06
CA ALA A 122 -8.55 15.34 -16.29
C ALA A 122 -8.40 13.82 -16.48
N GLN A 123 -7.23 13.26 -16.16
CA GLN A 123 -6.99 11.81 -16.19
C GLN A 123 -7.85 11.08 -15.17
N LEU A 124 -7.93 11.56 -13.93
CA LEU A 124 -8.79 11.00 -12.89
C LEU A 124 -10.27 11.06 -13.27
N GLU A 125 -10.75 12.18 -13.83
CA GLU A 125 -12.12 12.31 -14.32
C GLU A 125 -12.43 11.41 -15.52
N ALA A 126 -11.43 11.11 -16.36
CA ALA A 126 -11.58 10.14 -17.45
C ALA A 126 -11.68 8.70 -16.90
N GLN A 127 -10.81 8.33 -15.97
CA GLN A 127 -10.84 7.01 -15.31
C GLN A 127 -12.15 6.80 -14.54
N LEU A 128 -12.64 7.83 -13.84
CA LEU A 128 -13.91 7.76 -13.12
C LEU A 128 -15.08 7.51 -14.09
N ARG A 129 -15.13 8.25 -15.21
CA ARG A 129 -16.15 8.05 -16.25
C ARG A 129 -16.08 6.67 -16.89
N GLU A 130 -14.88 6.15 -17.15
CA GLU A 130 -14.71 4.79 -17.66
C GLU A 130 -15.23 3.74 -16.67
N GLN A 131 -14.88 3.88 -15.38
CA GLN A 131 -15.33 3.00 -14.32
C GLN A 131 -16.84 3.05 -14.13
N ASP A 132 -17.45 4.24 -14.15
CA ASP A 132 -18.90 4.41 -14.06
C ASP A 132 -19.61 3.80 -15.27
N ALA A 133 -19.07 3.97 -16.48
CA ALA A 133 -19.62 3.36 -17.69
C ALA A 133 -19.58 1.82 -17.60
N ARG A 134 -18.45 1.24 -17.17
CA ARG A 134 -18.32 -0.21 -16.95
C ARG A 134 -19.33 -0.72 -15.91
N HIS A 135 -19.47 -0.02 -14.80
CA HIS A 135 -20.41 -0.41 -13.74
C HIS A 135 -21.88 -0.32 -14.21
N GLN A 136 -22.23 0.67 -15.02
CA GLN A 136 -23.56 0.76 -15.62
C GLN A 136 -23.81 -0.36 -16.62
N GLU A 137 -22.83 -0.71 -17.45
CA GLU A 137 -22.93 -1.79 -18.42
C GLU A 137 -23.08 -3.16 -17.73
N GLU A 138 -22.31 -3.40 -16.67
CA GLU A 138 -22.41 -4.62 -15.86
C GLU A 138 -23.77 -4.74 -15.17
N ASN A 139 -24.29 -3.64 -14.60
CA ASN A 139 -25.63 -3.63 -14.01
C ASN A 139 -26.72 -3.90 -15.05
N LYS A 140 -26.60 -3.34 -16.25
CA LYS A 140 -27.55 -3.59 -17.34
C LYS A 140 -27.48 -5.04 -17.81
N ALA A 141 -26.27 -5.59 -17.98
CA ALA A 141 -26.08 -7.00 -18.32
C ALA A 141 -26.67 -7.95 -17.25
N ASN A 142 -26.52 -7.61 -15.97
CA ASN A 142 -27.12 -8.35 -14.87
C ASN A 142 -28.66 -8.28 -14.89
N GLN A 143 -29.23 -7.11 -15.16
CA GLN A 143 -30.68 -6.96 -15.32
C GLN A 143 -31.22 -7.74 -16.53
N ASP A 144 -30.54 -7.69 -17.67
CA ASP A 144 -30.91 -8.45 -18.86
C ASP A 144 -30.83 -9.96 -18.61
N LYS A 145 -29.81 -10.41 -17.86
CA LYS A 145 -29.67 -11.80 -17.43
C LYS A 145 -30.80 -12.24 -16.50
N LEU A 146 -31.21 -11.40 -15.54
CA LEU A 146 -32.36 -11.67 -14.68
C LEU A 146 -33.65 -11.79 -15.49
N GLN A 147 -33.91 -10.86 -16.41
CA GLN A 147 -35.08 -10.93 -17.28
C GLN A 147 -35.08 -12.17 -18.18
N LEU A 148 -33.92 -12.57 -18.69
CA LEU A 148 -33.77 -13.79 -19.48
C LEU A 148 -34.14 -15.03 -18.64
N LEU A 149 -33.67 -15.09 -17.39
CA LEU A 149 -33.98 -16.19 -16.47
C LEU A 149 -35.48 -16.24 -16.12
N GLU A 150 -36.10 -15.09 -15.84
CA GLU A 150 -37.55 -15.02 -15.58
C GLU A 150 -38.36 -15.48 -16.80
N ARG A 151 -37.99 -15.04 -18.01
CA ARG A 151 -38.64 -15.49 -19.25
C ARG A 151 -38.43 -16.98 -19.50
N ALA A 152 -37.25 -17.50 -19.20
CA ALA A 152 -36.95 -18.92 -19.31
C ALA A 152 -37.80 -19.73 -18.32
N GLU A 153 -37.98 -19.26 -17.09
CA GLU A 153 -38.87 -19.87 -16.09
C GLU A 153 -40.33 -19.91 -16.57
N VAL A 154 -40.86 -18.79 -17.05
CA VAL A 154 -42.23 -18.71 -17.58
C VAL A 154 -42.41 -19.62 -18.79
N ARG A 155 -41.45 -19.64 -19.72
CA ARG A 155 -41.50 -20.51 -20.90
C ARG A 155 -41.42 -21.98 -20.52
N LEU A 156 -40.58 -22.36 -19.56
CA LEU A 156 -40.51 -23.73 -19.04
C LEU A 156 -41.84 -24.14 -18.42
N LYS A 157 -42.48 -23.24 -17.67
CA LYS A 157 -43.81 -23.49 -17.08
C LYS A 157 -44.88 -23.72 -18.16
N GLN A 158 -44.92 -22.88 -19.19
CA GLN A 158 -45.86 -23.05 -20.31
C GLN A 158 -45.59 -24.32 -21.12
N GLN A 159 -44.32 -24.63 -21.41
CA GLN A 159 -43.96 -25.87 -22.11
C GLN A 159 -44.32 -27.10 -21.27
N PHE A 160 -44.17 -27.02 -19.94
CA PHE A 160 -44.61 -28.06 -19.03
C PHE A 160 -46.13 -28.24 -19.04
N GLU A 161 -46.91 -27.16 -19.01
CA GLU A 161 -48.38 -27.20 -19.11
C GLU A 161 -48.85 -27.78 -20.46
N GLN A 162 -48.23 -27.37 -21.58
CA GLN A 162 -48.54 -27.94 -22.90
C GLN A 162 -48.14 -29.41 -23.00
N LEU A 163 -46.95 -29.79 -22.52
CA LEU A 163 -46.48 -31.18 -22.55
C LEU A 163 -47.35 -32.06 -21.66
N ALA A 164 -47.78 -31.55 -20.49
CA ALA A 164 -48.71 -32.23 -19.61
C ALA A 164 -50.08 -32.42 -20.26
N HIS A 165 -50.64 -31.39 -20.92
CA HIS A 165 -51.89 -31.52 -21.68
C HIS A 165 -51.76 -32.46 -22.87
N GLN A 166 -50.68 -32.39 -23.65
CA GLN A 166 -50.44 -33.31 -24.76
C GLN A 166 -50.26 -34.77 -24.30
N LEU A 167 -49.56 -35.01 -23.19
CA LEU A 167 -49.46 -36.35 -22.59
C LEU A 167 -50.79 -36.85 -22.05
N PHE A 168 -51.63 -35.95 -21.53
CA PHE A 168 -52.96 -36.28 -21.01
C PHE A 168 -53.95 -36.61 -22.14
N ASP A 169 -53.95 -35.82 -23.22
CA ASP A 169 -54.80 -36.03 -24.40
C ASP A 169 -54.35 -37.25 -25.22
N ALA A 170 -53.04 -37.44 -25.44
CA ALA A 170 -52.51 -38.60 -26.18
C ALA A 170 -52.71 -39.94 -25.45
N LYS A 171 -53.01 -39.95 -24.14
CA LYS A 171 -53.26 -41.17 -23.34
C LYS A 171 -54.69 -41.40 -22.91
N THR A 172 -55.60 -40.43 -23.06
CA THR A 172 -57.04 -40.65 -22.78
C THR A 172 -57.65 -41.72 -23.71
N ALA A 173 -56.99 -42.03 -24.84
CA ALA A 173 -57.38 -43.13 -25.73
C ALA A 173 -57.02 -44.55 -25.23
N LYS A 174 -56.23 -44.74 -24.15
CA LYS A 174 -55.92 -46.09 -23.64
C LYS A 174 -55.55 -46.15 -22.15
N VAL A 175 -56.56 -46.52 -21.34
CA VAL A 175 -56.52 -47.24 -20.05
C VAL A 175 -55.97 -46.49 -18.81
N ASP A 176 -56.85 -46.34 -17.81
CA ASP A 176 -56.79 -45.37 -16.71
C ASP A 176 -56.05 -45.81 -15.43
N GLN A 177 -55.78 -47.09 -15.20
CA GLN A 177 -55.44 -47.54 -13.83
C GLN A 177 -53.95 -47.85 -13.58
N GLN A 178 -53.18 -48.17 -14.62
CA GLN A 178 -51.75 -48.51 -14.48
C GLN A 178 -50.83 -47.26 -14.57
N ASN A 179 -51.36 -46.12 -15.00
CA ASN A 179 -50.58 -44.92 -15.35
C ASN A 179 -50.26 -43.98 -14.17
N LYS A 180 -51.01 -44.01 -13.06
CA LYS A 180 -50.72 -43.15 -11.88
C LYS A 180 -49.37 -43.48 -11.23
N GLN A 181 -48.98 -44.76 -11.19
CA GLN A 181 -47.68 -45.18 -10.64
C GLN A 181 -46.50 -44.82 -11.56
N SER A 182 -46.70 -44.88 -12.88
CA SER A 182 -45.65 -44.56 -13.87
C SER A 182 -45.40 -43.06 -14.01
N LEU A 183 -46.44 -42.22 -13.86
CA LEU A 183 -46.30 -40.76 -13.86
C LEU A 183 -45.54 -40.27 -12.62
N ASP A 184 -45.80 -40.86 -11.45
CA ASP A 184 -45.09 -40.52 -10.22
C ASP A 184 -43.60 -40.88 -10.33
N ALA A 185 -43.26 -42.04 -10.92
CA ALA A 185 -41.88 -42.48 -11.10
C ALA A 185 -41.04 -41.59 -12.05
N ILE A 186 -41.66 -40.96 -13.06
CA ILE A 186 -40.96 -40.11 -14.04
C ILE A 186 -40.90 -38.65 -13.59
N LEU A 187 -41.93 -38.17 -12.88
CA LEU A 187 -42.00 -36.78 -12.39
C LEU A 187 -41.28 -36.57 -11.05
N SER A 188 -41.15 -37.61 -10.22
CA SER A 188 -40.46 -37.53 -8.92
C SER A 188 -39.00 -37.09 -9.03
N PRO A 189 -38.17 -37.64 -9.96
CA PRO A 189 -36.77 -37.24 -10.11
C PRO A 189 -36.61 -35.76 -10.49
N LEU A 190 -37.47 -35.25 -11.37
CA LEU A 190 -37.45 -33.85 -11.80
C LEU A 190 -37.91 -32.91 -10.68
N LYS A 191 -38.95 -33.29 -9.94
CA LYS A 191 -39.41 -32.55 -8.76
C LYS A 191 -38.33 -32.50 -7.67
N LEU A 192 -37.66 -33.63 -7.42
CA LEU A 192 -36.52 -33.71 -6.49
C LEU A 192 -35.33 -32.86 -6.94
N GLN A 193 -35.04 -32.82 -8.25
CA GLN A 193 -33.96 -31.98 -8.79
C GLN A 193 -34.30 -30.48 -8.74
N LEU A 194 -35.55 -30.09 -9.00
CA LEU A 194 -36.01 -28.70 -8.89
C LEU A 194 -36.10 -28.23 -7.43
N GLU A 195 -36.57 -29.08 -6.52
CA GLU A 195 -36.50 -28.80 -5.08
C GLU A 195 -35.05 -28.72 -4.60
N GLY A 196 -34.17 -29.61 -5.07
CA GLY A 196 -32.73 -29.58 -4.78
C GLY A 196 -32.06 -28.30 -5.29
N PHE A 197 -32.34 -27.90 -6.53
CA PHE A 197 -31.81 -26.67 -7.12
C PHE A 197 -32.33 -25.42 -6.42
N LYS A 198 -33.64 -25.34 -6.18
CA LYS A 198 -34.25 -24.23 -5.42
C LYS A 198 -33.66 -24.13 -4.02
N LYS A 199 -33.46 -25.27 -3.35
CA LYS A 199 -32.86 -25.33 -2.02
C LYS A 199 -31.40 -24.89 -2.06
N GLN A 200 -30.61 -25.36 -3.03
CA GLN A 200 -29.21 -25.00 -3.18
C GLN A 200 -28.99 -23.52 -3.52
N VAL A 201 -29.83 -22.94 -4.39
CA VAL A 201 -29.81 -21.50 -4.69
C VAL A 201 -30.16 -20.68 -3.45
N ASN A 202 -31.24 -21.05 -2.75
CA ASN A 202 -31.68 -20.34 -1.56
C ASN A 202 -30.66 -20.49 -0.41
N ASP A 203 -30.08 -21.68 -0.23
CA ASP A 203 -29.03 -21.94 0.76
C ASP A 203 -27.76 -21.15 0.44
N SER A 204 -27.38 -21.01 -0.84
CA SER A 204 -26.23 -20.19 -1.25
C SER A 204 -26.43 -18.71 -0.96
N PHE A 205 -27.60 -18.15 -1.29
CA PHE A 205 -27.91 -16.75 -0.96
C PHE A 205 -28.00 -16.52 0.55
N ASN A 206 -28.58 -17.45 1.29
CA ASN A 206 -28.65 -17.37 2.75
C ASN A 206 -27.26 -17.50 3.39
N LEU A 207 -26.38 -18.34 2.85
CA LEU A 207 -25.00 -18.49 3.31
C LEU A 207 -24.20 -17.20 3.09
N GLU A 208 -24.28 -16.63 1.89
CA GLU A 208 -23.62 -15.36 1.55
C GLU A 208 -24.16 -14.19 2.40
N ALA A 209 -25.48 -14.11 2.59
CA ALA A 209 -26.10 -13.12 3.46
C ALA A 209 -25.67 -13.30 4.93
N LYS A 210 -25.53 -14.55 5.38
CA LYS A 210 -25.08 -14.89 6.74
C LYS A 210 -23.60 -14.59 6.93
N GLU A 211 -22.73 -14.86 5.97
CA GLU A 211 -21.32 -14.47 6.02
C GLU A 211 -21.17 -12.94 6.06
N ARG A 212 -21.94 -12.22 5.24
CA ARG A 212 -21.95 -10.75 5.24
C ARG A 212 -22.48 -10.18 6.56
N HIS A 213 -23.54 -10.77 7.12
CA HIS A 213 -24.04 -10.38 8.45
C HIS A 213 -23.06 -10.73 9.57
N THR A 214 -22.36 -11.87 9.46
CA THR A 214 -21.32 -12.27 10.42
C THR A 214 -20.17 -11.26 10.38
N LEU A 215 -19.68 -10.88 9.20
CA LEU A 215 -18.66 -9.84 9.04
C LEU A 215 -19.09 -8.48 9.61
N VAL A 216 -20.31 -8.04 9.35
CA VAL A 216 -20.84 -6.77 9.91
C VAL A 216 -20.99 -6.86 11.43
N HIS A 217 -21.45 -7.99 11.96
CA HIS A 217 -21.54 -8.22 13.40
C HIS A 217 -20.15 -8.26 14.04
N GLU A 218 -19.17 -8.85 13.36
CA GLU A 218 -17.79 -8.94 13.80
C GLU A 218 -17.10 -7.57 13.79
N LEU A 219 -17.42 -6.73 12.79
CA LEU A 219 -17.00 -5.33 12.73
C LEU A 219 -17.63 -4.48 13.84
N LYS A 220 -18.92 -4.66 14.11
CA LYS A 220 -19.61 -4.00 15.24
C LYS A 220 -19.06 -4.45 16.59
N ASN A 221 -18.75 -5.74 16.73
CA ASN A 221 -18.07 -6.27 17.91
C ASN A 221 -16.71 -5.60 18.07
N LEU A 222 -15.88 -5.54 17.03
CA LEU A 222 -14.60 -4.83 17.05
C LEU A 222 -14.77 -3.37 17.47
N GLN A 223 -15.75 -2.65 16.92
CA GLN A 223 -16.03 -1.27 17.27
C GLN A 223 -16.41 -1.12 18.76
N ARG A 224 -17.34 -1.94 19.26
CA ARG A 224 -17.76 -1.91 20.67
C ARG A 224 -16.60 -2.24 21.61
N LEU A 225 -15.77 -3.21 21.22
CA LEU A 225 -14.62 -3.63 22.00
C LEU A 225 -13.55 -2.54 22.02
N ASN A 226 -13.32 -1.86 20.89
CA ASN A 226 -12.47 -0.68 20.82
C ASN A 226 -12.98 0.44 21.73
N GLU A 227 -14.29 0.75 21.70
CA GLU A 227 -14.88 1.75 22.60
C GLU A 227 -14.77 1.37 24.09
N GLN A 228 -14.84 0.09 24.42
CA GLN A 228 -14.68 -0.39 25.79
C GLN A 228 -13.22 -0.34 26.23
N MET A 229 -12.28 -0.81 25.40
CA MET A 229 -10.85 -0.75 25.68
C MET A 229 -10.34 0.69 25.77
N ALA A 230 -10.82 1.59 24.92
CA ALA A 230 -10.46 3.01 25.00
C ALA A 230 -10.91 3.62 26.34
N ARG A 231 -12.11 3.29 26.81
CA ARG A 231 -12.61 3.72 28.13
C ARG A 231 -11.82 3.10 29.28
N GLU A 232 -11.52 1.80 29.21
CA GLU A 232 -10.72 1.10 30.22
C GLU A 232 -9.28 1.65 30.27
N ALA A 233 -8.67 1.97 29.13
CA ALA A 233 -7.34 2.57 29.05
C ALA A 233 -7.30 3.98 29.67
N VAL A 234 -8.33 4.81 29.45
CA VAL A 234 -8.42 6.16 30.05
C VAL A 234 -8.64 6.09 31.56
N ASN A 235 -9.52 5.20 32.03
CA ASN A 235 -9.75 5.04 33.46
C ASN A 235 -8.52 4.50 34.19
N LEU A 236 -7.72 3.68 33.49
CA LEU A 236 -6.53 3.10 34.06
C LEU A 236 -5.30 4.00 34.02
N THR A 237 -5.12 4.83 32.99
CA THR A 237 -4.07 5.87 33.02
C THR A 237 -4.27 6.82 34.21
N GLN A 238 -5.51 7.01 34.66
CA GLN A 238 -5.80 7.71 35.91
C GLN A 238 -5.50 6.89 37.17
N ALA A 239 -5.65 5.56 37.14
CA ALA A 239 -5.46 4.67 38.28
C ALA A 239 -4.01 4.19 38.50
N LEU A 240 -3.20 4.07 37.45
CA LEU A 240 -1.80 3.60 37.48
C LEU A 240 -0.77 4.73 37.54
N LYS A 241 -1.14 5.85 38.15
CA LYS A 241 -0.31 7.06 38.28
C LYS A 241 0.97 6.74 39.07
N GLY A 242 2.12 6.74 38.41
CA GLY A 242 3.44 6.74 39.07
C GLY A 242 4.16 5.40 39.34
N ASP A 243 3.66 4.24 38.91
CA ASP A 243 4.39 2.95 39.04
C ASP A 243 4.70 2.30 37.68
N ASN A 244 5.95 2.49 37.21
CA ASN A 244 6.46 1.94 35.94
C ASN A 244 6.34 0.41 35.84
N LYS A 245 6.38 -0.32 36.96
CA LYS A 245 6.30 -1.78 36.96
C LYS A 245 4.86 -2.26 36.74
N GLN A 246 3.89 -1.55 37.30
CA GLN A 246 2.46 -1.84 37.09
C GLN A 246 2.00 -1.48 35.68
N GLN A 247 2.54 -0.40 35.09
CA GLN A 247 2.26 -0.04 33.69
C GLN A 247 2.77 -1.11 32.70
N GLY A 248 3.97 -1.65 32.93
CA GLY A 248 4.51 -2.76 32.11
C GLY A 248 3.65 -4.02 32.22
N ASN A 249 3.29 -4.42 33.45
CA ASN A 249 2.43 -5.57 33.68
C ASN A 249 1.04 -5.39 33.06
N TRP A 250 0.53 -4.16 33.00
CA TRP A 250 -0.74 -3.89 32.33
C TRP A 250 -0.64 -4.00 30.80
N GLY A 251 0.47 -3.57 30.20
CA GLY A 251 0.72 -3.78 28.77
C GLY A 251 0.65 -5.26 28.39
N GLU A 252 1.21 -6.14 29.23
CA GLU A 252 1.13 -7.59 29.05
C GLU A 252 -0.31 -8.13 29.17
N VAL A 253 -1.10 -7.62 30.12
CA VAL A 253 -2.51 -8.01 30.27
C VAL A 253 -3.35 -7.59 29.06
N VAL A 254 -3.13 -6.39 28.51
CA VAL A 254 -3.83 -5.95 27.30
C VAL A 254 -3.42 -6.82 26.11
N LEU A 255 -2.12 -7.11 25.96
CA LEU A 255 -1.63 -7.98 24.90
C LEU A 255 -2.25 -9.38 24.98
N ALA A 256 -2.28 -9.98 26.18
CA ALA A 256 -2.90 -11.28 26.40
C ALA A 256 -4.40 -11.27 26.06
N ARG A 257 -5.11 -10.19 26.40
CA ARG A 257 -6.53 -10.03 26.06
C ARG A 257 -6.76 -9.94 24.55
N VAL A 258 -5.94 -9.14 23.85
CA VAL A 258 -6.01 -9.01 22.38
C VAL A 258 -5.73 -10.35 21.69
N LEU A 259 -4.78 -11.14 22.20
CA LEU A 259 -4.49 -12.50 21.70
C LEU A 259 -5.64 -13.49 21.96
N ALA A 260 -6.27 -13.43 23.14
CA ALA A 260 -7.42 -14.26 23.46
C ALA A 260 -8.63 -13.94 22.56
N GLU A 261 -8.83 -12.66 22.24
CA GLU A 261 -9.94 -12.17 21.42
C GLU A 261 -9.70 -12.30 19.91
N SER A 262 -8.45 -12.57 19.49
CA SER A 262 -8.11 -12.74 18.07
C SER A 262 -8.53 -14.09 17.50
N GLY A 263 -8.91 -15.04 18.35
CA GLY A 263 -9.29 -16.41 17.96
C GLY A 263 -8.11 -17.38 17.83
N LEU A 264 -6.88 -16.93 18.10
CA LEU A 264 -5.68 -17.78 18.09
C LEU A 264 -5.61 -18.61 19.38
N ARG A 265 -5.02 -19.81 19.33
CA ARG A 265 -4.86 -20.68 20.51
C ARG A 265 -3.43 -20.68 21.00
N GLU A 266 -3.27 -20.51 22.30
CA GLU A 266 -1.98 -20.59 22.97
C GLU A 266 -1.39 -22.00 22.82
N GLY A 267 -0.08 -22.08 22.56
CA GLY A 267 0.65 -23.32 22.32
C GLY A 267 0.50 -23.90 20.90
N HIS A 268 -0.36 -23.31 20.06
CA HIS A 268 -0.53 -23.70 18.66
C HIS A 268 -0.22 -22.54 17.72
N GLU A 269 -1.06 -21.50 17.72
CA GLU A 269 -0.91 -20.36 16.83
C GLU A 269 -0.11 -19.21 17.47
N TYR A 270 0.06 -19.19 18.79
CA TYR A 270 0.99 -18.28 19.45
C TYR A 270 1.59 -18.88 20.73
N GLN A 271 2.71 -18.32 21.16
CA GLN A 271 3.37 -18.69 22.41
C GLN A 271 3.94 -17.45 23.10
N THR A 272 3.81 -17.42 24.42
CA THR A 272 4.28 -16.31 25.29
C THR A 272 5.68 -16.64 25.85
N GLN A 273 6.48 -15.60 26.10
CA GLN A 273 7.73 -15.66 26.88
C GLN A 273 8.80 -16.67 26.39
N VAL A 274 8.85 -16.94 25.09
CA VAL A 274 9.82 -17.88 24.50
C VAL A 274 11.24 -17.34 24.65
N SER A 275 12.15 -18.18 25.12
CA SER A 275 13.57 -17.82 25.23
C SER A 275 14.31 -18.27 23.97
N LEU A 276 14.81 -17.30 23.22
CA LEU A 276 15.58 -17.51 22.00
C LEU A 276 17.06 -17.19 22.23
N GLN A 277 17.93 -17.79 21.42
CA GLN A 277 19.36 -17.49 21.42
C GLN A 277 19.79 -17.06 20.03
N ASP A 278 20.62 -16.02 19.98
CA ASP A 278 21.29 -15.59 18.76
C ASP A 278 22.55 -16.45 18.49
N GLU A 279 23.15 -16.32 17.31
CA GLU A 279 24.38 -17.04 16.93
C GLU A 279 25.53 -16.86 17.93
N SER A 280 25.55 -15.73 18.63
CA SER A 280 26.54 -15.38 19.66
C SER A 280 26.19 -15.91 21.07
N GLY A 281 25.13 -16.71 21.23
CA GLY A 281 24.67 -17.25 22.52
C GLY A 281 23.97 -16.23 23.43
N LYS A 282 23.72 -15.01 22.95
CA LYS A 282 22.97 -13.98 23.67
C LYS A 282 21.49 -14.35 23.71
N ARG A 283 20.89 -14.32 24.90
CA ARG A 283 19.49 -14.67 25.12
C ARG A 283 18.57 -13.48 24.81
N PHE A 284 17.58 -13.72 23.96
CA PHE A 284 16.50 -12.79 23.64
C PHE A 284 15.18 -13.40 24.08
N GLN A 285 14.31 -12.60 24.68
CA GLN A 285 13.00 -13.05 25.14
C GLN A 285 11.96 -12.08 24.59
N PRO A 286 11.39 -12.36 23.41
CA PRO A 286 10.21 -11.65 22.97
C PRO A 286 9.02 -11.94 23.89
N ASP A 287 8.08 -10.98 23.96
CA ASP A 287 6.89 -11.13 24.79
C ASP A 287 5.98 -12.21 24.20
N VAL A 288 5.75 -12.18 22.87
CA VAL A 288 4.91 -13.14 22.16
C VAL A 288 5.47 -13.48 20.79
N ILE A 289 5.38 -14.75 20.40
CA ILE A 289 5.62 -15.24 19.05
C ILE A 289 4.30 -15.77 18.49
N VAL A 290 3.92 -15.28 17.31
CA VAL A 290 2.74 -15.74 16.57
C VAL A 290 3.20 -16.57 15.38
N TYR A 291 2.67 -17.78 15.26
CA TYR A 291 2.95 -18.70 14.17
C TYR A 291 1.97 -18.47 13.01
N LEU A 292 2.51 -18.43 11.81
CA LEU A 292 1.77 -18.32 10.56
C LEU A 292 1.83 -19.65 9.80
N PRO A 293 0.89 -19.87 8.84
CA PRO A 293 1.03 -20.94 7.88
C PRO A 293 2.38 -20.90 7.16
N ASN A 294 2.86 -22.06 6.70
CA ASN A 294 4.17 -22.25 6.06
C ASN A 294 5.38 -22.03 6.99
N ASN A 295 5.27 -22.38 8.27
CA ASN A 295 6.34 -22.30 9.29
C ASN A 295 6.90 -20.88 9.55
N LYS A 296 6.21 -19.84 9.06
CA LYS A 296 6.60 -18.45 9.31
C LYS A 296 6.20 -17.99 10.70
N GLN A 297 6.92 -17.01 11.24
CA GLN A 297 6.68 -16.48 12.57
C GLN A 297 6.69 -14.95 12.58
N VAL A 298 5.90 -14.35 13.46
CA VAL A 298 5.88 -12.92 13.72
C VAL A 298 6.12 -12.70 15.20
N VAL A 299 7.07 -11.83 15.51
CA VAL A 299 7.42 -11.47 16.88
C VAL A 299 6.65 -10.22 17.29
N VAL A 300 6.10 -10.24 18.50
CA VAL A 300 5.44 -9.09 19.14
C VAL A 300 6.20 -8.71 20.42
N ASP A 301 6.60 -7.45 20.52
CA ASP A 301 7.31 -6.87 21.68
C ASP A 301 6.52 -5.66 22.17
N SER A 302 6.17 -5.63 23.47
CA SER A 302 5.14 -4.74 24.07
C SER A 302 5.66 -3.69 25.04
N LYS A 303 6.98 -3.54 25.17
CA LYS A 303 7.56 -2.84 26.32
C LYS A 303 7.70 -1.32 26.13
N MET A 304 6.62 -0.61 25.85
CA MET A 304 6.62 0.86 25.81
C MET A 304 6.17 1.47 27.14
N ALA A 305 7.04 2.25 27.79
CA ALA A 305 6.68 3.01 28.99
C ALA A 305 5.91 4.28 28.59
N LEU A 306 4.69 4.45 29.09
CA LEU A 306 3.75 5.53 28.71
C LEU A 306 3.80 6.77 29.62
N VAL A 307 4.90 6.93 30.37
CA VAL A 307 5.08 8.01 31.36
C VAL A 307 4.93 9.40 30.73
N ALA A 308 5.43 9.60 29.51
CA ALA A 308 5.35 10.89 28.82
C ALA A 308 3.91 11.20 28.36
N TYR A 309 3.17 10.19 27.90
CA TYR A 309 1.76 10.33 27.56
C TYR A 309 0.90 10.68 28.79
N GLU A 310 1.19 10.06 29.94
CA GLU A 310 0.52 10.39 31.20
C GLU A 310 0.73 11.87 31.58
N ARG A 311 1.97 12.38 31.44
CA ARG A 311 2.27 13.80 31.67
C ARG A 311 1.54 14.72 30.69
N TYR A 312 1.47 14.33 29.43
CA TYR A 312 0.74 15.08 28.39
C TYR A 312 -0.74 15.21 28.75
N PHE A 313 -1.38 14.11 29.16
CA PHE A 313 -2.79 14.09 29.53
C PHE A 313 -3.09 14.89 30.81
N ASN A 314 -2.17 14.88 31.77
CA ASN A 314 -2.31 15.59 33.04
C ASN A 314 -1.73 17.02 33.03
N ALA A 315 -1.25 17.52 31.88
CA ALA A 315 -0.64 18.83 31.77
C ALA A 315 -1.67 19.96 32.03
N GLN A 316 -1.28 20.94 32.85
CA GLN A 316 -2.14 22.08 33.21
C GLN A 316 -1.88 23.34 32.36
N SER A 317 -0.77 23.37 31.62
CA SER A 317 -0.42 24.44 30.67
C SER A 317 -0.03 23.88 29.31
N ASP A 318 -0.17 24.70 28.27
CA ASP A 318 0.20 24.33 26.89
C ASP A 318 1.70 24.03 26.77
N GLU A 319 2.55 24.80 27.46
CA GLU A 319 4.00 24.58 27.50
C GLU A 319 4.39 23.22 28.11
N MET A 320 3.71 22.79 29.17
CA MET A 320 3.93 21.46 29.76
C MET A 320 3.45 20.35 28.82
N ARG A 321 2.36 20.61 28.09
CA ARG A 321 1.77 19.68 27.13
C ARG A 321 2.70 19.45 25.95
N ASP A 322 3.25 20.50 25.35
CA ASP A 322 4.18 20.42 24.22
C ASP A 322 5.49 19.72 24.61
N LYS A 323 5.99 19.98 25.82
CA LYS A 323 7.17 19.29 26.35
C LYS A 323 6.90 17.79 26.53
N ALA A 324 5.78 17.43 27.13
CA ALA A 324 5.40 16.03 27.34
C ALA A 324 5.14 15.29 26.01
N LEU A 325 4.57 15.97 25.01
CA LEU A 325 4.41 15.43 23.67
C LEU A 325 5.77 15.12 23.02
N SER A 326 6.71 16.06 23.10
CA SER A 326 8.07 15.86 22.57
C SER A 326 8.79 14.70 23.26
N GLU A 327 8.64 14.57 24.59
CA GLU A 327 9.17 13.43 25.36
C GLU A 327 8.52 12.09 24.94
N HIS A 328 7.22 12.09 24.62
CA HIS A 328 6.51 10.90 24.14
C HIS A 328 7.00 10.44 22.77
N LEU A 329 7.12 11.37 21.81
CA LEU A 329 7.67 11.08 20.48
C LEU A 329 9.11 10.55 20.55
N LEU A 330 9.94 11.14 21.41
CA LEU A 330 11.31 10.70 21.63
C LEU A 330 11.37 9.28 22.22
N SER A 331 10.48 8.97 23.18
CA SER A 331 10.36 7.64 23.78
C SER A 331 10.02 6.59 22.72
N VAL A 332 9.03 6.86 21.86
CA VAL A 332 8.64 5.98 20.75
C VAL A 332 9.82 5.71 19.82
N ARG A 333 10.52 6.76 19.35
CA ARG A 333 11.70 6.60 18.48
C ARG A 333 12.83 5.82 19.12
N THR A 334 13.06 6.04 20.41
CA THR A 334 14.11 5.34 21.16
C THR A 334 13.80 3.85 21.25
N HIS A 335 12.52 3.50 21.47
CA HIS A 335 12.07 2.12 21.45
C HIS A 335 12.16 1.47 20.07
N ILE A 336 11.77 2.16 19.00
CA ILE A 336 11.94 1.68 17.61
C ILE A 336 13.42 1.33 17.37
N LYS A 337 14.33 2.27 17.65
CA LYS A 337 15.78 2.05 17.48
C LYS A 337 16.30 0.90 18.34
N GLY A 338 15.86 0.81 19.60
CA GLY A 338 16.27 -0.25 20.51
C GLY A 338 15.78 -1.63 20.07
N LEU A 339 14.61 -1.71 19.44
CA LEU A 339 14.05 -2.95 18.90
C LEU A 339 14.74 -3.38 17.61
N SER A 340 15.05 -2.42 16.73
CA SER A 340 15.78 -2.66 15.49
C SER A 340 17.14 -3.31 15.77
N GLN A 341 17.86 -2.85 16.81
CA GLN A 341 19.15 -3.43 17.23
C GLN A 341 19.08 -4.88 17.74
N LYS A 342 17.89 -5.39 18.06
CA LYS A 342 17.74 -6.78 18.53
C LYS A 342 17.71 -7.80 17.39
N ASP A 343 17.64 -7.37 16.12
CA ASP A 343 17.74 -8.20 14.91
C ASP A 343 17.01 -9.56 15.03
N TYR A 344 15.75 -9.56 15.48
CA TYR A 344 15.00 -10.80 15.74
C TYR A 344 14.95 -11.75 14.53
N HIS A 345 15.08 -11.20 13.31
CA HIS A 345 15.13 -11.96 12.07
C HIS A 345 16.42 -12.78 11.85
N LYS A 346 17.45 -12.59 12.69
CA LYS A 346 18.72 -13.36 12.65
C LYS A 346 18.77 -14.49 13.68
N LEU A 347 17.75 -14.62 14.53
CA LEU A 347 17.75 -15.60 15.61
C LEU A 347 17.63 -17.04 15.07
N LYS A 348 18.41 -17.97 15.65
CA LYS A 348 18.40 -19.38 15.27
C LYS A 348 17.09 -20.06 15.71
N GLY A 349 16.49 -20.83 14.81
CA GLY A 349 15.30 -21.65 15.09
C GLY A 349 13.97 -20.98 14.76
N ILE A 350 13.99 -19.81 14.12
CA ILE A 350 12.80 -19.11 13.67
C ILE A 350 12.93 -18.73 12.19
N GLU A 351 11.90 -19.05 11.39
CA GLU A 351 11.70 -18.45 10.07
C GLU A 351 10.76 -17.24 10.24
N THR A 352 11.29 -16.09 10.62
CA THR A 352 10.46 -14.89 10.82
C THR A 352 10.08 -14.28 9.47
N LEU A 353 8.94 -13.60 9.41
CA LEU A 353 8.76 -12.53 8.43
C LEU A 353 9.79 -11.41 8.68
N ASP A 354 10.13 -10.63 7.65
CA ASP A 354 11.13 -9.55 7.74
C ASP A 354 10.67 -8.35 8.61
N TYR A 355 9.72 -8.53 9.53
CA TYR A 355 9.21 -7.45 10.38
C TYR A 355 8.80 -7.89 11.79
N VAL A 356 8.95 -6.97 12.76
CA VAL A 356 8.55 -7.14 14.16
C VAL A 356 7.38 -6.21 14.48
N LEU A 357 6.40 -6.68 15.24
CA LEU A 357 5.29 -5.86 15.72
C LEU A 357 5.66 -5.20 17.05
N MET A 358 5.70 -3.87 17.06
CA MET A 358 5.88 -3.08 18.28
C MET A 358 4.51 -2.68 18.83
N PHE A 359 4.14 -3.23 19.97
CA PHE A 359 2.82 -3.03 20.56
C PHE A 359 2.78 -1.83 21.52
N VAL A 360 1.84 -0.92 21.27
CA VAL A 360 1.55 0.24 22.13
C VAL A 360 0.22 0.00 22.83
N PRO A 361 0.20 -0.29 24.15
CA PRO A 361 -1.00 -0.79 24.83
C PRO A 361 -2.13 0.25 24.99
N VAL A 362 -1.84 1.54 24.81
CA VAL A 362 -2.82 2.63 24.94
C VAL A 362 -3.07 3.26 23.57
N GLU A 363 -4.24 2.96 22.99
CA GLU A 363 -4.64 3.43 21.66
C GLU A 363 -4.59 4.97 21.53
N PRO A 364 -5.11 5.78 22.48
CA PRO A 364 -5.00 7.24 22.37
C PRO A 364 -3.55 7.76 22.36
N ALA A 365 -2.63 7.07 23.05
CA ALA A 365 -1.21 7.46 23.07
C ALA A 365 -0.54 7.17 21.72
N PHE A 366 -0.92 6.07 21.07
CA PHE A 366 -0.52 5.73 19.71
C PHE A 366 -1.05 6.74 18.69
N GLN A 367 -2.34 7.06 18.74
CA GLN A 367 -2.95 8.04 17.83
C GLN A 367 -2.32 9.42 17.97
N LEU A 368 -2.08 9.88 19.20
CA LEU A 368 -1.41 11.15 19.48
C LEU A 368 -0.01 11.20 18.85
N ALA A 369 0.76 10.12 18.98
CA ALA A 369 2.11 10.06 18.41
C ALA A 369 2.10 10.18 16.87
N ILE A 370 1.21 9.43 16.20
CA ILE A 370 1.10 9.46 14.73
C ILE A 370 0.57 10.80 14.22
N GLN A 371 -0.39 11.42 14.93
CA GLN A 371 -0.93 12.72 14.54
C GLN A 371 0.12 13.84 14.67
N ALA A 372 0.91 13.81 15.75
CA ALA A 372 1.94 14.81 16.00
C ALA A 372 3.15 14.62 15.08
N ASP A 373 3.51 13.38 14.74
CA ASP A 373 4.59 13.08 13.82
C ASP A 373 4.28 11.86 12.94
N PRO A 374 3.72 12.08 11.74
CA PRO A 374 3.45 11.01 10.78
C PRO A 374 4.71 10.28 10.28
N SER A 375 5.89 10.90 10.37
CA SER A 375 7.15 10.28 9.90
C SER A 375 7.54 9.05 10.72
N LEU A 376 7.06 8.93 11.97
CA LEU A 376 7.31 7.77 12.84
C LEU A 376 6.94 6.43 12.20
N VAL A 377 5.83 6.38 11.46
CA VAL A 377 5.36 5.15 10.80
C VAL A 377 6.35 4.74 9.71
N LYS A 378 6.84 5.71 8.94
CA LYS A 378 7.82 5.49 7.88
C LYS A 378 9.17 5.05 8.47
N ASP A 379 9.65 5.76 9.48
CA ASP A 379 10.91 5.47 10.17
C ASP A 379 10.92 4.07 10.79
N ALA A 380 9.80 3.64 11.38
CA ALA A 380 9.63 2.30 11.92
C ALA A 380 9.69 1.25 10.80
N LEU A 381 8.97 1.49 9.70
CA LEU A 381 8.91 0.55 8.57
C LEU A 381 10.27 0.38 7.89
N GLU A 382 11.03 1.47 7.71
CA GLU A 382 12.41 1.44 7.19
C GLU A 382 13.35 0.60 8.09
N GLN A 383 13.01 0.44 9.36
CA GLN A 383 13.72 -0.40 10.34
C GLN A 383 13.08 -1.77 10.55
N ASN A 384 12.18 -2.21 9.65
CA ASN A 384 11.48 -3.49 9.74
C ASN A 384 10.60 -3.63 11.01
N ILE A 385 10.01 -2.53 11.47
CA ILE A 385 9.14 -2.49 12.64
C ILE A 385 7.79 -1.94 12.23
N ILE A 386 6.73 -2.66 12.59
CA ILE A 386 5.35 -2.20 12.41
C ILE A 386 4.80 -1.80 13.77
N LEU A 387 4.46 -0.52 13.90
CA LEU A 387 3.79 0.00 15.09
C LEU A 387 2.34 -0.49 15.10
N VAL A 388 1.93 -1.13 16.19
CA VAL A 388 0.57 -1.64 16.35
C VAL A 388 -0.02 -1.23 17.70
N SER A 389 -1.29 -0.87 17.67
CA SER A 389 -2.17 -0.60 18.81
C SER A 389 -3.07 -1.82 19.07
N PRO A 390 -3.84 -1.88 20.17
CA PRO A 390 -4.77 -2.99 20.44
C PRO A 390 -5.70 -3.28 19.27
N THR A 391 -6.24 -2.24 18.64
CA THR A 391 -7.17 -2.39 17.50
C THR A 391 -6.47 -2.97 16.28
N THR A 392 -5.31 -2.41 15.91
CA THR A 392 -4.59 -2.81 14.69
C THR A 392 -3.93 -4.17 14.85
N LEU A 393 -3.44 -4.51 16.06
CA LEU A 393 -2.96 -5.84 16.39
C LEU A 393 -4.09 -6.87 16.29
N LEU A 394 -5.27 -6.59 16.84
CA LEU A 394 -6.42 -7.51 16.75
C LEU A 394 -6.81 -7.80 15.29
N VAL A 395 -6.79 -6.79 14.43
CA VAL A 395 -7.03 -6.96 12.98
C VAL A 395 -5.94 -7.81 12.32
N ALA A 396 -4.67 -7.57 12.64
CA ALA A 396 -3.56 -8.37 12.12
C ALA A 396 -3.68 -9.84 12.56
N LEU A 397 -3.95 -10.09 13.84
CA LEU A 397 -4.09 -11.44 14.39
C LEU A 397 -5.32 -12.17 13.83
N ARG A 398 -6.45 -11.49 13.63
CA ARG A 398 -7.62 -12.07 12.96
C ARG A 398 -7.37 -12.39 11.49
N THR A 399 -6.53 -11.59 10.84
CA THR A 399 -6.07 -11.91 9.47
C THR A 399 -5.25 -13.20 9.49
N ILE A 400 -4.37 -13.38 10.48
CA ILE A 400 -3.60 -14.61 10.69
C ILE A 400 -4.53 -15.80 11.00
N ASP A 401 -5.55 -15.65 11.86
CA ASP A 401 -6.52 -16.71 12.11
C ASP A 401 -7.30 -17.12 10.85
N ASN A 402 -7.72 -16.15 10.03
CA ASN A 402 -8.35 -16.42 8.74
C ASN A 402 -7.42 -17.22 7.80
N LEU A 403 -6.12 -16.87 7.78
CA LEU A 403 -5.12 -17.64 7.01
C LEU A 403 -5.01 -19.08 7.52
N TRP A 404 -4.98 -19.29 8.83
CA TRP A 404 -5.01 -20.63 9.42
C TRP A 404 -6.29 -21.41 9.10
N ARG A 405 -7.45 -20.75 9.11
CA ARG A 405 -8.71 -21.39 8.72
C ARG A 405 -8.66 -21.86 7.27
N ASN A 406 -8.15 -21.02 6.37
CA ASN A 406 -8.00 -21.37 4.96
C ASN A 406 -7.03 -22.56 4.78
N GLU A 407 -5.87 -22.52 5.43
CA GLU A 407 -4.89 -23.61 5.37
C GLU A 407 -5.47 -24.94 5.88
N ARG A 408 -6.16 -24.93 7.03
CA ARG A 408 -6.83 -26.14 7.56
C ARG A 408 -7.91 -26.66 6.61
N GLN A 409 -8.67 -25.78 5.96
CA GLN A 409 -9.65 -26.19 4.95
C GLN A 409 -8.98 -26.86 3.75
N ASN A 410 -7.86 -26.31 3.28
CA ASN A 410 -7.11 -26.86 2.15
C ASN A 410 -6.53 -28.24 2.48
N GLN A 411 -5.92 -28.40 3.66
CA GLN A 411 -5.42 -29.68 4.15
C GLN A 411 -6.55 -30.71 4.30
N ASN A 412 -7.69 -30.31 4.86
CA ASN A 412 -8.86 -31.19 4.98
C ASN A 412 -9.42 -31.59 3.61
N ALA A 413 -9.45 -30.67 2.63
CA ALA A 413 -9.89 -30.96 1.28
C ALA A 413 -8.99 -32.01 0.61
N GLN A 414 -7.67 -31.92 0.77
CA GLN A 414 -6.73 -32.94 0.29
C GLN A 414 -6.99 -34.30 0.93
N VAL A 415 -7.19 -34.35 2.26
CA VAL A 415 -7.53 -35.60 2.97
C VAL A 415 -8.86 -36.17 2.49
N ILE A 416 -9.86 -35.32 2.24
CA ILE A 416 -11.16 -35.74 1.71
C ILE A 416 -10.99 -36.31 0.29
N ALA A 417 -10.21 -35.66 -0.58
CA ALA A 417 -9.96 -36.11 -1.95
C ALA A 417 -9.25 -37.48 -1.96
N ASP A 418 -8.23 -37.68 -1.12
CA ASP A 418 -7.55 -38.97 -0.99
C ASP A 418 -8.51 -40.08 -0.49
N LYS A 419 -9.32 -39.78 0.53
CA LYS A 419 -10.34 -40.72 1.02
C LYS A 419 -11.41 -41.02 -0.03
N ALA A 420 -11.84 -40.02 -0.80
CA ALA A 420 -12.82 -40.17 -1.86
C ALA A 420 -12.27 -41.03 -3.01
N SER A 421 -11.00 -40.83 -3.39
CA SER A 421 -10.31 -41.68 -4.37
C SER A 421 -10.29 -43.14 -3.93
N LYS A 422 -9.87 -43.41 -2.70
CA LYS A 422 -9.85 -44.76 -2.12
C LYS A 422 -11.24 -45.40 -2.06
N LEU A 423 -12.27 -44.61 -1.78
CA LEU A 423 -13.66 -45.08 -1.77
C LEU A 423 -14.14 -45.44 -3.19
N TYR A 424 -13.84 -44.59 -4.17
CA TYR A 424 -14.18 -44.82 -5.57
C TYR A 424 -13.53 -46.11 -6.09
N ASP A 425 -12.24 -46.32 -5.79
CA ASP A 425 -11.53 -47.54 -6.17
C ASP A 425 -12.16 -48.80 -5.57
N LYS A 426 -12.53 -48.76 -4.29
CA LYS A 426 -13.25 -49.87 -3.65
C LYS A 426 -14.60 -50.13 -4.28
N LEU A 427 -15.35 -49.08 -4.62
CA LEU A 427 -16.64 -49.22 -5.29
C LEU A 427 -16.46 -49.82 -6.68
N ARG A 428 -15.45 -49.39 -7.44
CA ARG A 428 -15.11 -49.96 -8.75
C ARG A 428 -14.82 -51.45 -8.64
N LEU A 429 -13.95 -51.85 -7.71
CA LEU A 429 -13.62 -53.26 -7.48
C LEU A 429 -14.87 -54.08 -7.10
N PHE A 430 -15.75 -53.52 -6.27
CA PHE A 430 -17.01 -54.18 -5.91
C PHE A 430 -17.96 -54.34 -7.11
N VAL A 431 -18.02 -53.35 -8.00
CA VAL A 431 -18.79 -53.46 -9.25
C VAL A 431 -18.21 -54.55 -10.15
N ASP A 432 -16.88 -54.62 -10.30
CA ASP A 432 -16.19 -55.67 -11.06
C ASP A 432 -16.52 -57.06 -10.48
N ASP A 433 -16.48 -57.23 -9.15
CA ASP A 433 -16.85 -58.47 -8.46
C ASP A 433 -18.31 -58.86 -8.72
N MET A 434 -19.24 -57.90 -8.69
CA MET A 434 -20.65 -58.15 -8.98
C MET A 434 -20.91 -58.51 -10.45
N GLN A 435 -20.18 -57.92 -11.40
CA GLN A 435 -20.24 -58.30 -12.82
C GLN A 435 -19.73 -59.72 -13.03
N ASN A 436 -18.61 -60.08 -12.39
CA ASN A 436 -18.06 -61.44 -12.42
C ASN A 436 -19.04 -62.46 -11.83
N LEU A 437 -19.70 -62.12 -10.72
CA LEU A 437 -20.76 -62.94 -10.12
C LEU A 437 -21.94 -63.13 -11.07
N GLY A 438 -22.39 -62.07 -11.75
CA GLY A 438 -23.42 -62.15 -12.79
C GLY A 438 -23.06 -63.16 -13.87
N GLY A 439 -21.84 -63.08 -14.41
CA GLY A 439 -21.36 -64.04 -15.41
C GLY A 439 -21.25 -65.49 -14.87
N ALA A 440 -20.90 -65.66 -13.60
CA ALA A 440 -20.89 -66.98 -12.96
C ALA A 440 -22.31 -67.56 -12.80
N LEU A 441 -23.29 -66.73 -12.45
CA LEU A 441 -24.70 -67.13 -12.38
C LEU A 441 -25.25 -67.51 -13.76
N ASP A 442 -24.90 -66.77 -14.80
CA ASP A 442 -25.28 -67.12 -16.18
C ASP A 442 -24.71 -68.47 -16.61
N LYS A 443 -23.43 -68.75 -16.31
CA LYS A 443 -22.81 -70.06 -16.56
C LYS A 443 -23.45 -71.17 -15.74
N ALA A 444 -23.79 -70.92 -14.48
CA ALA A 444 -24.50 -71.87 -13.63
C ALA A 444 -25.88 -72.18 -14.22
N ASN A 445 -26.61 -71.16 -14.68
CA ASN A 445 -27.89 -71.32 -15.34
C ASN A 445 -27.79 -72.10 -16.66
N GLN A 446 -26.79 -71.81 -17.50
CA GLN A 446 -26.52 -72.58 -18.72
C GLN A 446 -26.19 -74.05 -18.42
N SER A 447 -25.38 -74.31 -17.38
CA SER A 447 -25.05 -75.67 -16.95
C SER A 447 -26.28 -76.41 -16.43
N TYR A 448 -27.12 -75.73 -15.66
CA TYR A 448 -28.40 -76.25 -15.19
C TYR A 448 -29.34 -76.58 -16.36
N GLN A 449 -29.51 -75.66 -17.31
CA GLN A 449 -30.31 -75.87 -18.52
C GLN A 449 -29.75 -77.04 -19.36
N GLY A 450 -28.44 -77.13 -19.54
CA GLY A 450 -27.78 -78.24 -20.23
C GLY A 450 -28.00 -79.59 -19.54
N ALA A 451 -27.92 -79.64 -18.22
CA ALA A 451 -28.24 -80.83 -17.44
C ALA A 451 -29.72 -81.21 -17.56
N MET A 452 -30.62 -80.22 -17.50
CA MET A 452 -32.06 -80.43 -17.66
C MET A 452 -32.41 -80.92 -19.07
N ASN A 453 -31.72 -80.43 -20.11
CA ASN A 453 -31.86 -80.93 -21.47
C ASN A 453 -31.42 -82.40 -21.60
N LYS A 454 -30.31 -82.81 -20.98
CA LYS A 454 -29.90 -84.22 -20.99
C LYS A 454 -30.86 -85.11 -20.18
N LEU A 455 -31.40 -84.58 -19.08
CA LEU A 455 -32.27 -85.33 -18.17
C LEU A 455 -33.69 -85.48 -18.72
N ALA A 456 -34.32 -84.38 -19.12
CA ALA A 456 -35.75 -84.29 -19.39
C ALA A 456 -36.11 -83.66 -20.74
N SER A 457 -35.61 -82.47 -21.12
CA SER A 457 -36.18 -81.74 -22.27
C SER A 457 -35.58 -82.09 -23.65
N GLY A 458 -34.30 -82.44 -23.73
CA GLY A 458 -33.56 -82.58 -25.00
C GLY A 458 -33.89 -83.84 -25.83
N ARG A 459 -33.43 -83.84 -27.09
CA ARG A 459 -33.59 -84.96 -28.03
C ARG A 459 -32.81 -86.18 -27.54
N GLY A 460 -33.52 -87.24 -27.15
CA GLY A 460 -32.92 -88.45 -26.59
C GLY A 460 -32.59 -88.35 -25.10
N ASN A 461 -33.30 -87.50 -24.34
CA ASN A 461 -33.10 -87.36 -22.90
C ASN A 461 -33.21 -88.68 -22.11
N MET A 462 -32.52 -88.74 -20.97
CA MET A 462 -32.36 -89.96 -20.17
C MET A 462 -33.68 -90.47 -19.59
N ILE A 463 -34.61 -89.59 -19.21
CA ILE A 463 -35.92 -90.03 -18.67
C ILE A 463 -36.71 -90.75 -19.76
N ARG A 464 -36.71 -90.25 -20.99
CA ARG A 464 -37.36 -90.90 -22.13
C ARG A 464 -36.71 -92.24 -22.47
N GLN A 465 -35.37 -92.32 -22.44
CA GLN A 465 -34.66 -93.60 -22.62
C GLN A 465 -34.98 -94.61 -21.51
N ALA A 466 -35.00 -94.16 -20.24
CA ALA A 466 -35.34 -95.00 -19.10
C ALA A 466 -36.79 -95.51 -19.18
N GLU A 467 -37.74 -94.65 -19.54
CA GLU A 467 -39.15 -95.04 -19.76
C GLU A 467 -39.32 -95.97 -20.97
N SER A 468 -38.49 -95.86 -22.02
CA SER A 468 -38.56 -96.79 -23.15
C SER A 468 -38.24 -98.24 -22.76
N PHE A 469 -37.41 -98.48 -21.72
CA PHE A 469 -37.17 -99.83 -21.21
C PHE A 469 -38.41 -100.46 -20.57
N LYS A 470 -39.31 -99.64 -20.01
CA LYS A 470 -40.60 -100.10 -19.50
C LYS A 470 -41.50 -100.59 -20.64
N GLN A 471 -41.44 -99.92 -21.80
CA GLN A 471 -42.15 -100.37 -23.01
C GLN A 471 -41.56 -101.67 -23.59
N LEU A 472 -40.27 -101.93 -23.35
CA LEU A 472 -39.57 -103.16 -23.74
C LEU A 472 -39.73 -104.31 -22.73
N GLY A 473 -40.58 -104.16 -21.70
CA GLY A 473 -40.94 -105.24 -20.78
C GLY A 473 -40.06 -105.39 -19.53
N VAL A 474 -39.23 -104.39 -19.19
CA VAL A 474 -38.44 -104.38 -17.96
C VAL A 474 -39.33 -104.01 -16.76
N GLU A 475 -39.30 -104.81 -15.70
CA GLU A 475 -40.12 -104.61 -14.50
C GLU A 475 -39.55 -103.50 -13.59
N VAL A 476 -40.27 -102.39 -13.42
CA VAL A 476 -39.85 -101.23 -12.60
C VAL A 476 -40.67 -101.15 -11.32
N LYS A 477 -39.99 -101.29 -10.16
CA LYS A 477 -40.64 -101.33 -8.83
C LYS A 477 -41.21 -99.98 -8.35
N ARG A 478 -40.65 -98.84 -8.80
CA ARG A 478 -41.15 -97.48 -8.51
C ARG A 478 -40.90 -96.56 -9.71
N PRO A 479 -41.94 -95.97 -10.33
CA PRO A 479 -41.79 -95.10 -11.50
C PRO A 479 -41.27 -93.71 -11.13
N ILE A 480 -40.74 -92.99 -12.13
CA ILE A 480 -40.35 -91.58 -12.01
C ILE A 480 -41.61 -90.72 -11.86
N ALA A 481 -41.50 -89.57 -11.17
CA ALA A 481 -42.63 -88.69 -10.92
C ALA A 481 -43.32 -88.22 -12.23
N PRO A 482 -44.67 -88.24 -12.29
CA PRO A 482 -45.43 -87.99 -13.52
C PRO A 482 -45.14 -86.64 -14.17
N SER A 483 -44.89 -85.60 -13.36
CA SER A 483 -44.63 -84.22 -13.79
C SER A 483 -43.33 -84.07 -14.58
N VAL A 484 -42.33 -84.93 -14.33
CA VAL A 484 -41.04 -84.87 -15.02
C VAL A 484 -41.08 -85.70 -16.30
N THR A 485 -41.80 -86.81 -16.29
CA THR A 485 -42.04 -87.64 -17.49
C THR A 485 -42.91 -86.94 -18.54
N THR A 486 -43.90 -86.12 -18.14
CA THR A 486 -44.70 -85.31 -19.09
C THR A 486 -43.88 -84.20 -19.72
N LEU A 487 -43.08 -83.48 -18.93
CA LEU A 487 -42.12 -82.48 -19.43
C LEU A 487 -41.16 -83.11 -20.45
N ALA A 488 -40.68 -84.32 -20.15
CA ALA A 488 -39.75 -85.04 -21.02
C ALA A 488 -40.37 -85.63 -22.29
N SER A 489 -41.70 -85.61 -22.43
CA SER A 489 -42.42 -86.16 -23.58
C SER A 489 -42.91 -85.08 -24.55
N TYR A 490 -42.98 -83.82 -24.10
CA TYR A 490 -43.67 -82.74 -24.82
C TYR A 490 -42.86 -82.14 -26.00
N ASP A 491 -41.52 -82.14 -25.92
CA ASP A 491 -40.67 -81.41 -26.89
C ASP A 491 -40.41 -82.16 -28.22
N GLY A 492 -40.97 -83.36 -28.40
CA GLY A 492 -40.79 -84.17 -29.61
C GLY A 492 -41.83 -83.96 -30.72
N LEU A 493 -42.85 -83.13 -30.50
CA LEU A 493 -44.04 -83.04 -31.36
C LEU A 493 -44.19 -81.74 -32.16
N GLN A 494 -43.25 -80.78 -32.08
CA GLN A 494 -43.38 -79.50 -32.80
C GLN A 494 -42.52 -79.35 -34.07
N GLU A 495 -41.58 -80.25 -34.38
CA GLU A 495 -40.70 -80.06 -35.55
C GLU A 495 -41.25 -80.56 -36.91
N ASN A 496 -42.46 -81.12 -36.97
CA ASN A 496 -42.97 -81.74 -38.21
C ASN A 496 -44.16 -81.02 -38.87
N ASN A 497 -44.47 -79.77 -38.51
CA ASN A 497 -45.55 -79.06 -39.20
C ASN A 497 -45.36 -77.52 -39.24
N SER A 498 -44.47 -77.06 -40.11
CA SER A 498 -44.57 -75.72 -40.69
C SER A 498 -43.89 -75.70 -42.06
N GLY A 499 -44.55 -76.31 -43.04
CA GLY A 499 -44.45 -75.83 -44.42
C GLY A 499 -45.23 -74.53 -44.49
N VAL A 500 -44.53 -73.40 -44.60
CA VAL A 500 -45.12 -72.12 -44.99
C VAL A 500 -44.25 -71.54 -46.10
N GLU A 501 -44.94 -71.18 -47.17
CA GLU A 501 -44.48 -70.64 -48.44
C GLU A 501 -43.46 -69.51 -48.26
N ASN A 502 -42.37 -69.61 -49.00
CA ASN A 502 -41.40 -68.54 -49.18
C ASN A 502 -41.75 -67.85 -50.51
N ASP A 503 -42.64 -66.87 -50.45
CA ASP A 503 -42.98 -66.04 -51.61
C ASP A 503 -41.96 -64.89 -51.69
N SER A 504 -41.29 -64.84 -52.83
CA SER A 504 -40.22 -63.91 -53.18
C SER A 504 -40.74 -62.48 -53.35
N ILE A 505 -40.18 -61.52 -52.63
CA ILE A 505 -40.12 -60.11 -53.06
C ILE A 505 -38.67 -59.64 -52.89
N ASP A 506 -37.92 -59.80 -53.98
CA ASP A 506 -36.82 -58.90 -54.34
C ASP A 506 -37.41 -57.53 -54.66
N GLU A 507 -36.94 -56.47 -54.00
CA GLU A 507 -36.39 -55.29 -54.69
C GLU A 507 -36.07 -54.11 -53.72
N ARG A 508 -34.83 -53.64 -53.86
CA ARG A 508 -34.35 -52.25 -53.69
C ARG A 508 -34.09 -51.71 -52.29
N GLN A 509 -32.86 -51.93 -51.81
CA GLN A 509 -32.09 -50.86 -51.16
C GLN A 509 -31.28 -50.13 -52.24
N GLN A 510 -31.67 -48.88 -52.53
CA GLN A 510 -30.78 -47.90 -53.16
C GLN A 510 -29.96 -47.22 -52.08
N ALA A 511 -28.65 -47.20 -52.30
CA ALA A 511 -27.71 -46.29 -51.69
C ALA A 511 -27.87 -44.89 -52.28
N GLU A 512 -27.73 -43.86 -51.43
CA GLU A 512 -27.04 -42.56 -51.63
C GLU A 512 -27.44 -41.65 -50.45
N ASP A 513 -26.54 -41.33 -49.53
CA ASP A 513 -25.47 -40.32 -49.56
C ASP A 513 -25.92 -38.95 -48.99
N LYS A 514 -25.23 -38.57 -47.90
CA LYS A 514 -24.74 -37.22 -47.53
C LYS A 514 -25.61 -36.06 -47.00
N VAL A 515 -25.02 -35.46 -45.95
CA VAL A 515 -24.92 -34.01 -45.60
C VAL A 515 -26.16 -33.47 -44.88
N ASN A 516 -26.11 -32.94 -43.66
CA ASN A 516 -25.21 -31.93 -43.06
C ASN A 516 -25.26 -32.00 -41.52
#